data_AF-A0A7K4BZB0-F1
#
_entry.id   AF-A0A7K4BZB0-F1
#
_cell.length_a   1.000
_cell.length_b   1.000
_cell.length_c   1.000
_cell.angle_alpha   90.00
_cell.angle_beta   90.00
_cell.angle_gamma   90.00
#
_symmetry.space_group_name_H-M   'P 1'
#
loop_
_entity.id
_entity.type
_entity.pdbx_description
1 polymer ?
#
loop_
_entity_poly.entity_id
_entity_poly.type
_entity_poly.pdbx_seq_one_letter_code
_entity_poly.pdbx_strand_id
1 'polypeptide(L)'
;MSEVISDIKSFEKKYKKLNKSSPRFNAIKKYFSIGGVIKTHPSDKEWPKLVYPTSVVLESKLKEVREKRKIFNEKLSSWKKTHKSASNYHLTNQVLKLKEPLYWKHIAKMATDSDYRKDAETVKLPAHLVSDKKWQPMVKMFVNDLDYRKQLSETVRTSVVYKKEKKVAKYADELKNFRMETSNKQITDLEKKINELNETENALKELQVWAKE
;
A
#
# COMPACT_ATOMS: atom_id res chain seq x y z
N MET A 1 -12.55 -33.80 35.03
CA MET A 1 -13.25 -32.51 34.83
C MET A 1 -12.71 -31.81 33.59
N SER A 2 -13.57 -31.19 32.80
CA SER A 2 -13.15 -30.40 31.63
C SER A 2 -12.82 -28.97 32.07
N GLU A 3 -11.64 -28.49 31.70
CA GLU A 3 -11.10 -27.22 32.20
C GLU A 3 -10.86 -26.28 31.02
N VAL A 4 -11.05 -24.99 31.28
CA VAL A 4 -10.90 -23.92 30.30
C VAL A 4 -9.46 -23.41 30.36
N ILE A 5 -8.78 -23.39 29.21
CA ILE A 5 -7.38 -23.00 29.08
C ILE A 5 -7.30 -21.86 28.07
N SER A 6 -6.71 -20.74 28.46
CA SER A 6 -6.63 -19.51 27.64
C SER A 6 -5.21 -19.14 27.22
N ASP A 7 -4.19 -19.84 27.71
CA ASP A 7 -2.79 -19.56 27.40
C ASP A 7 -1.95 -20.82 27.21
N ILE A 8 -0.85 -20.67 26.46
CA ILE A 8 0.02 -21.79 26.10
C ILE A 8 0.77 -22.38 27.30
N LYS A 9 1.11 -21.57 28.31
CA LYS A 9 1.86 -22.06 29.47
C LYS A 9 0.99 -22.98 30.32
N SER A 10 -0.27 -22.62 30.53
CA SER A 10 -1.26 -23.46 31.21
C SER A 10 -1.52 -24.75 30.44
N PHE A 11 -1.61 -24.67 29.10
CA PHE A 11 -1.75 -25.86 28.25
C PHE A 11 -0.56 -26.81 28.36
N GLU A 12 0.67 -26.29 28.25
CA GLU A 12 1.91 -27.09 28.37
C GLU A 12 2.06 -27.73 29.75
N LYS A 13 1.70 -27.02 30.82
CA LYS A 13 1.75 -27.56 32.19
C LYS A 13 0.82 -28.76 32.36
N LYS A 14 -0.36 -28.72 31.73
CA LYS A 14 -1.35 -29.79 31.81
C LYS A 14 -1.01 -30.98 30.91
N TYR A 15 -0.49 -30.71 29.72
CA TYR A 15 -0.22 -31.72 28.70
C TYR A 15 1.28 -31.81 28.37
N LYS A 16 2.10 -32.08 29.39
CA LYS A 16 3.59 -32.08 29.30
C LYS A 16 4.19 -33.05 28.28
N LYS A 17 3.47 -34.14 27.97
CA LYS A 17 3.94 -35.24 27.11
C LYS A 17 3.63 -35.03 25.62
N LEU A 18 2.92 -33.96 25.25
CA LEU A 18 2.57 -33.71 23.86
C LEU A 18 3.78 -33.27 23.03
N ASN A 19 3.83 -33.73 21.77
CA ASN A 19 4.82 -33.26 20.81
C ASN A 19 4.63 -31.77 20.48
N LYS A 20 5.55 -30.93 20.97
CA LYS A 20 5.53 -29.48 20.77
C LYS A 20 5.84 -29.04 19.33
N SER A 21 6.40 -29.93 18.52
CA SER A 21 6.71 -29.67 17.11
C SER A 21 5.53 -29.95 16.18
N SER A 22 4.39 -30.41 16.71
CA SER A 22 3.23 -30.76 15.87
C SER A 22 2.56 -29.51 15.28
N PRO A 23 1.94 -29.62 14.08
CA PRO A 23 1.12 -28.56 13.51
C PRO A 23 0.01 -28.10 14.46
N ARG A 24 -0.59 -29.06 15.18
CA ARG A 24 -1.63 -28.82 16.18
C ARG A 24 -1.16 -27.95 17.34
N PHE A 25 0.06 -28.17 17.83
CA PHE A 25 0.64 -27.34 18.89
C PHE A 25 0.85 -25.90 18.43
N ASN A 26 1.36 -25.71 17.21
CA ASN A 26 1.53 -24.39 16.61
C ASN A 26 0.18 -23.68 16.38
N ALA A 27 -0.84 -24.42 15.96
CA ALA A 27 -2.20 -23.91 15.80
C ALA A 27 -2.79 -23.42 17.13
N ILE A 28 -2.60 -24.18 18.22
CA ILE A 28 -3.03 -23.77 19.56
C ILE A 28 -2.32 -22.49 20.01
N LYS A 29 -1.00 -22.42 19.81
CA LYS A 29 -0.22 -21.22 20.14
C LYS A 29 -0.74 -19.98 19.42
N LYS A 30 -1.02 -20.09 18.12
CA LYS A 30 -1.60 -19.00 17.32
C LYS A 30 -3.03 -18.66 17.76
N TYR A 31 -3.83 -19.67 18.09
CA TYR A 31 -5.20 -19.48 18.56
C TYR A 31 -5.26 -18.73 19.90
N PHE A 32 -4.36 -19.04 20.83
CA PHE A 32 -4.22 -18.29 22.07
C PHE A 32 -3.70 -16.87 21.86
N SER A 33 -2.79 -16.64 20.90
CA SER A 33 -2.26 -15.29 20.65
C SER A 33 -3.31 -14.31 20.11
N ILE A 34 -4.44 -14.82 19.60
CA ILE A 34 -5.59 -14.01 19.19
C ILE A 34 -6.72 -13.99 20.24
N GLY A 35 -6.44 -14.40 21.49
CA GLY A 35 -7.41 -14.43 22.58
C GLY A 35 -8.39 -15.62 22.52
N GLY A 36 -8.06 -16.65 21.74
CA GLY A 36 -8.81 -17.91 21.73
C GLY A 36 -8.74 -18.62 23.08
N VAL A 37 -9.73 -19.46 23.34
CA VAL A 37 -9.81 -20.26 24.58
C VAL A 37 -10.20 -21.67 24.18
N ILE A 38 -9.57 -22.67 24.78
CA ILE A 38 -9.90 -24.08 24.54
C ILE A 38 -10.41 -24.75 25.80
N LYS A 39 -11.32 -25.69 25.63
CA LYS A 39 -11.77 -26.61 26.68
C LYS A 39 -11.48 -28.01 26.19
N THR A 40 -10.78 -28.79 26.98
CA THR A 40 -10.36 -30.15 26.61
C THR A 40 -10.88 -31.17 27.61
N HIS A 41 -11.10 -32.39 27.13
CA HIS A 41 -11.37 -33.56 27.94
C HIS A 41 -10.20 -34.54 27.80
N PRO A 42 -9.74 -35.17 28.90
CA PRO A 42 -8.80 -36.29 28.80
C PRO A 42 -9.32 -37.35 27.84
N SER A 43 -8.43 -37.96 27.08
CA SER A 43 -8.72 -38.99 26.08
C SER A 43 -7.61 -40.02 26.14
N ASP A 44 -7.91 -41.26 25.76
CA ASP A 44 -6.91 -42.34 25.64
C ASP A 44 -6.02 -42.15 24.39
N LYS A 45 -6.40 -41.24 23.49
CA LYS A 45 -5.58 -40.83 22.34
C LYS A 45 -4.38 -39.96 22.79
N GLU A 46 -3.36 -39.85 21.92
CA GLU A 46 -2.20 -38.97 22.16
C GLU A 46 -2.62 -37.53 22.46
N TRP A 47 -3.63 -37.02 21.76
CA TRP A 47 -4.19 -35.68 21.98
C TRP A 47 -5.49 -35.73 22.79
N PRO A 48 -5.71 -34.79 23.72
CA PRO A 48 -6.97 -34.70 24.45
C PRO A 48 -8.11 -34.36 23.49
N LYS A 49 -9.35 -34.73 23.85
CA LYS A 49 -10.52 -34.39 23.04
C LYS A 49 -10.82 -32.90 23.17
N LEU A 50 -10.94 -32.20 22.05
CA LEU A 50 -11.32 -30.79 22.03
C LEU A 50 -12.83 -30.66 22.22
N VAL A 51 -13.26 -30.09 23.35
CA VAL A 51 -14.67 -29.84 23.68
C VAL A 51 -15.09 -28.45 23.21
N TYR A 52 -14.18 -27.48 23.30
CA TYR A 52 -14.37 -26.13 22.81
C TYR A 52 -13.02 -25.59 22.30
N PRO A 53 -12.98 -24.81 21.20
CA PRO A 53 -14.11 -24.43 20.35
C PRO A 53 -14.69 -25.63 19.59
N THR A 54 -16.01 -25.61 19.36
CA THR A 54 -16.68 -26.63 18.54
C THR A 54 -16.39 -26.40 17.05
N SER A 55 -16.63 -27.41 16.22
CA SER A 55 -16.50 -27.31 14.76
C SER A 55 -17.29 -26.14 14.17
N VAL A 56 -18.51 -25.89 14.69
CA VAL A 56 -19.39 -24.78 14.29
C VAL A 56 -18.79 -23.42 14.65
N VAL A 57 -18.25 -23.27 15.86
CA VAL A 57 -17.57 -22.03 16.29
C VAL A 57 -16.33 -21.76 15.42
N LEU A 58 -15.56 -22.80 15.11
CA LEU A 58 -14.40 -22.69 14.24
C LEU A 58 -14.77 -22.31 12.81
N GLU A 59 -15.86 -22.85 12.28
CA GLU A 59 -16.37 -22.50 10.94
C GLU A 59 -16.81 -21.03 10.85
N SER A 60 -17.53 -20.53 11.86
CA SER A 60 -17.89 -19.12 11.97
C SER A 60 -16.63 -18.22 12.00
N LYS A 61 -15.64 -18.53 12.83
CA LYS A 61 -14.37 -17.78 12.87
C LYS A 61 -13.60 -17.84 11.55
N LEU A 62 -13.59 -19.00 10.87
CA LEU A 62 -12.98 -19.15 9.55
C LEU A 62 -13.65 -18.24 8.51
N LYS A 63 -14.99 -18.15 8.53
CA LYS A 63 -15.74 -17.26 7.65
C LYS A 63 -15.36 -15.80 7.89
N GLU A 64 -15.33 -15.36 9.14
CA GLU A 64 -14.91 -13.98 9.50
C GLU A 64 -13.49 -13.65 9.04
N VAL A 65 -12.54 -14.57 9.24
CA VAL A 65 -11.14 -14.38 8.81
C VAL A 65 -11.06 -14.27 7.29
N ARG A 66 -11.82 -15.08 6.55
CA ARG A 66 -11.86 -15.04 5.08
C ARG A 66 -12.47 -13.74 4.56
N GLU A 67 -13.54 -13.27 5.18
CA GLU A 67 -14.17 -11.99 4.84
C GLU A 67 -13.21 -10.81 5.09
N LYS A 68 -12.57 -10.75 6.26
CA LYS A 68 -11.54 -9.75 6.57
C LYS A 68 -10.38 -9.78 5.58
N ARG A 69 -9.91 -10.98 5.22
CA ARG A 69 -8.84 -11.13 4.22
C ARG A 69 -9.27 -10.62 2.85
N LYS A 70 -10.50 -10.90 2.41
CA LYS A 70 -11.03 -10.38 1.15
C LYS A 70 -10.99 -8.85 1.13
N ILE A 71 -11.49 -8.21 2.20
CA ILE A 71 -11.48 -6.74 2.34
C ILE A 71 -10.05 -6.19 2.28
N PHE A 72 -9.09 -6.81 2.97
CA PHE A 72 -7.70 -6.34 2.93
C PHE A 72 -7.02 -6.56 1.58
N ASN A 73 -7.33 -7.66 0.87
CA ASN A 73 -6.84 -7.89 -0.49
C ASN A 73 -7.37 -6.85 -1.49
N GLU A 74 -8.64 -6.47 -1.39
CA GLU A 74 -9.23 -5.41 -2.22
C GLU A 74 -8.54 -4.07 -1.97
N LYS A 75 -8.31 -3.71 -0.68
CA LYS A 75 -7.54 -2.52 -0.32
C LYS A 75 -6.10 -2.57 -0.82
N LEU A 76 -5.43 -3.73 -0.72
CA LEU A 76 -4.06 -3.92 -1.19
C LEU A 76 -3.97 -3.72 -2.71
N SER A 77 -4.92 -4.28 -3.47
CA SER A 77 -5.01 -4.10 -4.92
C SER A 77 -5.18 -2.63 -5.30
N SER A 78 -6.06 -1.91 -4.59
CA SER A 78 -6.25 -0.47 -4.76
C SER A 78 -4.95 0.31 -4.55
N TRP A 79 -4.25 0.06 -3.44
CA TRP A 79 -2.97 0.73 -3.15
C TRP A 79 -1.87 0.39 -4.15
N LYS A 80 -1.80 -0.86 -4.62
CA LYS A 80 -0.86 -1.26 -5.69
C LYS A 80 -1.15 -0.53 -7.00
N LYS A 81 -2.43 -0.31 -7.35
CA LYS A 81 -2.82 0.52 -8.51
C LYS A 81 -2.39 1.97 -8.32
N THR A 82 -2.62 2.56 -7.15
CA THR A 82 -2.20 3.94 -6.81
C THR A 82 -0.68 4.09 -6.90
N HIS A 83 0.08 3.15 -6.32
CA HIS A 83 1.54 3.14 -6.39
C HIS A 83 2.02 3.05 -7.85
N LYS A 84 1.46 2.12 -8.64
CA LYS A 84 1.81 1.95 -10.05
C LYS A 84 1.50 3.22 -10.87
N SER A 85 0.35 3.84 -10.61
CA SER A 85 -0.02 5.10 -11.26
C SER A 85 0.95 6.24 -10.91
N ALA A 86 1.32 6.38 -9.64
CA ALA A 86 2.31 7.37 -9.21
C ALA A 86 3.70 7.10 -9.82
N SER A 87 4.16 5.85 -9.79
CA SER A 87 5.44 5.43 -10.38
C SER A 87 5.50 5.74 -11.88
N ASN A 88 4.41 5.49 -12.60
CA ASN A 88 4.34 5.68 -14.05
C ASN A 88 3.98 7.12 -14.46
N TYR A 89 3.72 8.03 -13.51
CA TYR A 89 3.17 9.36 -13.77
C TYR A 89 3.97 10.15 -14.82
N HIS A 90 5.31 10.24 -14.68
CA HIS A 90 6.11 10.97 -15.67
C HIS A 90 6.19 10.25 -17.00
N LEU A 91 6.30 8.92 -17.00
CA LEU A 91 6.37 8.14 -18.24
C LEU A 91 5.09 8.30 -19.05
N THR A 92 3.93 8.19 -18.40
CA THR A 92 2.63 8.38 -19.05
C THR A 92 2.50 9.78 -19.62
N ASN A 93 2.85 10.82 -18.86
CA ASN A 93 2.80 12.20 -19.36
C ASN A 93 3.85 12.48 -20.46
N GLN A 94 5.02 11.83 -20.41
CA GLN A 94 6.02 11.91 -21.50
C GLN A 94 5.51 11.37 -22.83
N VAL A 95 4.61 10.38 -22.81
CA VAL A 95 3.97 9.86 -24.03
C VAL A 95 2.80 10.77 -24.42
N LEU A 96 1.96 11.13 -23.46
CA LEU A 96 0.75 11.93 -23.72
C LEU A 96 1.06 13.33 -24.25
N LYS A 97 2.16 13.97 -23.81
CA LYS A 97 2.58 15.28 -24.31
C LYS A 97 2.71 15.34 -25.84
N LEU A 98 3.03 14.22 -26.49
CA LEU A 98 3.24 14.19 -27.95
C LEU A 98 1.94 14.40 -28.73
N LYS A 99 0.79 14.14 -28.09
CA LYS A 99 -0.54 14.38 -28.66
C LYS A 99 -1.02 15.81 -28.44
N GLU A 100 -0.33 16.60 -27.61
CA GLU A 100 -0.74 17.95 -27.25
C GLU A 100 -0.16 18.97 -28.25
N PRO A 101 -0.99 19.72 -29.00
CA PRO A 101 -0.50 20.75 -29.93
C PRO A 101 0.34 21.83 -29.22
N LEU A 102 0.00 22.10 -27.96
CA LEU A 102 0.70 23.06 -27.12
C LEU A 102 2.16 22.66 -26.85
N TYR A 103 2.45 21.35 -26.78
CA TYR A 103 3.82 20.84 -26.68
C TYR A 103 4.65 21.22 -27.91
N TRP A 104 4.11 20.97 -29.10
CA TRP A 104 4.78 21.29 -30.35
C TRP A 104 4.96 22.79 -30.54
N LYS A 105 3.99 23.60 -30.11
CA LYS A 105 4.13 25.06 -30.08
C LYS A 105 5.27 25.52 -29.17
N HIS A 106 5.43 24.90 -28.00
CA HIS A 106 6.56 25.16 -27.12
C HIS A 106 7.89 24.81 -27.81
N ILE A 107 8.00 23.62 -28.42
CA ILE A 107 9.21 23.19 -29.14
C ILE A 107 9.55 24.12 -30.31
N ALA A 108 8.56 24.51 -31.11
CA ALA A 108 8.76 25.45 -32.21
C ALA A 108 9.32 26.79 -31.70
N LYS A 109 8.74 27.36 -30.63
CA LYS A 109 9.23 28.60 -30.02
C LYS A 109 10.64 28.47 -29.42
N MET A 110 10.97 27.32 -28.81
CA MET A 110 12.33 27.05 -28.33
C MET A 110 13.37 27.13 -29.46
N ALA A 111 13.01 26.70 -30.67
CA ALA A 111 13.89 26.73 -31.83
C ALA A 111 13.97 28.11 -32.49
N THR A 112 12.84 28.82 -32.60
CA THR A 112 12.75 30.04 -33.41
C THR A 112 12.90 31.35 -32.62
N ASP A 113 12.61 31.36 -31.32
CA ASP A 113 12.64 32.56 -30.47
C ASP A 113 13.73 32.42 -29.39
N SER A 114 14.81 33.19 -29.55
CA SER A 114 15.97 33.15 -28.64
C SER A 114 15.64 33.70 -27.25
N ASP A 115 14.74 34.69 -27.15
CA ASP A 115 14.30 35.25 -25.87
C ASP A 115 13.36 34.30 -25.15
N TYR A 116 12.44 33.65 -25.89
CA TYR A 116 11.61 32.59 -25.34
C TYR A 116 12.44 31.44 -24.78
N ARG A 117 13.46 30.99 -25.52
CA ARG A 117 14.36 29.92 -25.10
C ARG A 117 15.08 30.25 -23.79
N LYS A 118 15.62 31.46 -23.66
CA LYS A 118 16.25 31.93 -22.40
C LYS A 118 15.26 31.94 -21.23
N ASP A 119 14.04 32.41 -21.46
CA ASP A 119 12.98 32.42 -20.42
C ASP A 119 12.59 30.99 -20.02
N ALA A 120 12.40 30.10 -20.99
CA ALA A 120 12.02 28.70 -20.77
C ALA A 120 13.12 27.90 -20.03
N GLU A 121 14.39 28.12 -20.37
CA GLU A 121 15.54 27.52 -19.68
C GLU A 121 15.70 28.05 -18.25
N THR A 122 15.39 29.33 -18.03
CA THR A 122 15.41 29.95 -16.70
C THR A 122 14.36 29.32 -15.79
N VAL A 123 13.13 29.17 -16.29
CA VAL A 123 11.98 28.66 -15.53
C VAL A 123 11.99 27.14 -15.42
N LYS A 124 12.68 26.44 -16.34
CA LYS A 124 12.63 24.98 -16.51
C LYS A 124 11.19 24.47 -16.54
N LEU A 125 10.41 25.02 -17.47
CA LEU A 125 8.99 24.73 -17.62
C LEU A 125 8.74 23.21 -17.73
N PRO A 126 7.79 22.62 -16.98
CA PRO A 126 7.41 21.22 -17.14
C PRO A 126 6.59 20.97 -18.41
N ALA A 127 7.17 21.24 -19.59
CA ALA A 127 6.53 20.98 -20.87
C ALA A 127 6.18 19.49 -21.06
N HIS A 128 6.87 18.58 -20.35
CA HIS A 128 6.56 17.16 -20.35
C HIS A 128 5.27 16.79 -19.58
N LEU A 129 4.72 17.71 -18.78
CA LEU A 129 3.46 17.54 -18.05
C LEU A 129 2.30 18.32 -18.69
N VAL A 130 2.46 18.82 -19.92
CA VAL A 130 1.44 19.61 -20.62
C VAL A 130 0.10 18.88 -20.82
N SER A 131 0.12 17.54 -20.81
CA SER A 131 -1.08 16.70 -20.85
C SER A 131 -1.80 16.57 -19.50
N ASP A 132 -1.18 16.99 -18.40
CA ASP A 132 -1.81 17.01 -17.08
C ASP A 132 -2.66 18.27 -16.92
N LYS A 133 -3.95 18.10 -16.64
CA LYS A 133 -4.91 19.19 -16.41
C LYS A 133 -4.44 20.22 -15.37
N LYS A 134 -3.62 19.82 -14.40
CA LYS A 134 -3.06 20.72 -13.38
C LYS A 134 -2.00 21.66 -13.96
N TRP A 135 -1.16 21.17 -14.87
CA TRP A 135 0.00 21.89 -15.41
C TRP A 135 -0.29 22.56 -16.75
N GLN A 136 -1.26 22.04 -17.51
CA GLN A 136 -1.66 22.54 -18.82
C GLN A 136 -1.97 24.06 -18.84
N PRO A 137 -2.72 24.64 -17.87
CA PRO A 137 -3.01 26.08 -17.89
C PRO A 137 -1.75 26.93 -17.76
N MET A 138 -0.83 26.54 -16.88
CA MET A 138 0.45 27.23 -16.69
C MET A 138 1.31 27.18 -17.95
N VAL A 139 1.43 25.99 -18.57
CA VAL A 139 2.16 25.83 -19.83
C VAL A 139 1.50 26.67 -20.93
N LYS A 140 0.16 26.71 -20.98
CA LYS A 140 -0.60 27.49 -21.96
C LYS A 140 -0.34 28.98 -21.81
N MET A 141 -0.39 29.50 -20.59
CA MET A 141 -0.08 30.90 -20.29
C MET A 141 1.36 31.21 -20.68
N PHE A 142 2.33 30.41 -20.25
CA PHE A 142 3.73 30.63 -20.57
C PHE A 142 4.05 30.63 -22.08
N VAL A 143 3.37 29.78 -22.85
CA VAL A 143 3.57 29.69 -24.31
C VAL A 143 2.91 30.85 -25.05
N ASN A 144 1.76 31.33 -24.58
CA ASN A 144 0.93 32.27 -25.35
C ASN A 144 1.03 33.73 -24.87
N ASP A 145 1.35 33.96 -23.60
CA ASP A 145 1.35 35.27 -22.95
C ASP A 145 2.80 35.70 -22.63
N LEU A 146 3.21 36.82 -23.23
CA LEU A 146 4.56 37.38 -23.07
C LEU A 146 4.77 37.95 -21.67
N ASP A 147 3.80 38.68 -21.15
CA ASP A 147 3.90 39.37 -19.87
C ASP A 147 3.96 38.36 -18.74
N TYR A 148 3.08 37.35 -18.79
CA TYR A 148 3.12 36.22 -17.86
C TYR A 148 4.46 35.48 -17.91
N ARG A 149 5.00 35.25 -19.11
CA ARG A 149 6.30 34.58 -19.30
C ARG A 149 7.43 35.36 -18.63
N LYS A 150 7.47 36.69 -18.83
CA LYS A 150 8.51 37.56 -18.26
C LYS A 150 8.38 37.65 -16.74
N GLN A 151 7.17 37.83 -16.22
CA GLN A 151 6.90 37.83 -14.78
C GLN A 151 7.31 36.51 -14.12
N LEU A 152 7.01 35.37 -14.75
CA LEU A 152 7.38 34.06 -14.21
C LEU A 152 8.91 33.85 -14.25
N SER A 153 9.57 34.26 -15.33
CA SER A 153 11.03 34.22 -15.47
C SER A 153 11.72 35.07 -14.40
N GLU A 154 11.22 36.27 -14.15
CA GLU A 154 11.71 37.17 -13.11
C GLU A 154 11.47 36.59 -11.71
N THR A 155 10.26 36.11 -11.43
CA THR A 155 9.91 35.50 -10.14
C THR A 155 10.80 34.30 -9.81
N VAL A 156 11.10 33.45 -10.79
CA VAL A 156 12.01 32.30 -10.59
C VAL A 156 13.46 32.75 -10.36
N ARG A 157 13.87 33.90 -10.89
CA ARG A 157 15.22 34.46 -10.67
C ARG A 157 15.36 35.13 -9.31
N THR A 158 14.34 35.88 -8.88
CA THR A 158 14.42 36.76 -7.70
C THR A 158 13.93 36.10 -6.42
N SER A 159 12.99 35.15 -6.51
CA SER A 159 12.37 34.54 -5.33
C SER A 159 13.33 33.62 -4.57
N VAL A 160 13.34 33.76 -3.24
CA VAL A 160 14.08 32.91 -2.31
C VAL A 160 13.63 31.44 -2.41
N VAL A 161 12.36 31.20 -2.75
CA VAL A 161 11.75 29.86 -2.85
C VAL A 161 12.36 29.02 -3.98
N TYR A 162 12.78 29.66 -5.08
CA TYR A 162 13.36 28.99 -6.26
C TYR A 162 14.89 29.09 -6.32
N LYS A 163 15.52 29.74 -5.32
CA LYS A 163 16.95 30.03 -5.29
C LYS A 163 17.83 28.77 -5.21
N LYS A 164 17.33 27.71 -4.54
CA LYS A 164 18.02 26.41 -4.44
C LYS A 164 17.70 25.47 -5.60
N GLU A 165 16.46 25.46 -6.10
CA GLU A 165 16.03 24.61 -7.21
C GLU A 165 15.09 25.39 -8.15
N LYS A 166 15.62 25.84 -9.28
CA LYS A 166 14.90 26.60 -10.32
C LYS A 166 13.97 25.71 -11.17
N LYS A 167 13.12 24.90 -10.55
CA LYS A 167 12.18 24.01 -11.25
C LYS A 167 10.77 24.23 -10.71
N VAL A 168 9.90 24.78 -11.55
CA VAL A 168 8.46 24.94 -11.22
C VAL A 168 7.77 23.59 -11.02
N ALA A 169 8.30 22.53 -11.63
CA ALA A 169 7.81 21.15 -11.53
C ALA A 169 8.16 20.43 -10.23
N LYS A 170 8.96 21.03 -9.32
CA LYS A 170 9.41 20.37 -8.07
C LYS A 170 8.25 19.77 -7.27
N TYR A 171 7.15 20.50 -7.20
CA TYR A 171 5.94 20.04 -6.51
C TYR A 171 5.27 18.82 -7.16
N ALA A 172 5.49 18.55 -8.45
CA ALA A 172 5.03 17.33 -9.10
C ALA A 172 5.87 16.12 -8.66
N ASP A 173 7.19 16.28 -8.61
CA ASP A 173 8.14 15.25 -8.18
C ASP A 173 7.94 14.91 -6.70
N GLU A 174 7.81 15.93 -5.84
CA GLU A 174 7.54 15.78 -4.41
C GLU A 174 6.19 15.09 -4.17
N LEU A 175 5.14 15.51 -4.88
CA LEU A 175 3.82 14.88 -4.75
C LEU A 175 3.82 13.42 -5.23
N LYS A 176 4.58 13.11 -6.29
CA LYS A 176 4.76 11.74 -6.77
C LYS A 176 5.45 10.89 -5.69
N ASN A 177 6.57 11.37 -5.16
CA ASN A 177 7.35 10.66 -4.15
C ASN A 177 6.51 10.46 -2.88
N PHE A 178 5.81 11.49 -2.41
CA PHE A 178 4.90 11.41 -1.28
C PHE A 178 3.81 10.35 -1.48
N ARG A 179 3.19 10.30 -2.67
CA ARG A 179 2.18 9.28 -3.01
C ARG A 179 2.78 7.88 -3.06
N MET A 180 3.99 7.72 -3.58
CA MET A 180 4.69 6.43 -3.61
C MET A 180 5.05 5.94 -2.21
N GLU A 181 5.65 6.79 -1.38
CA GLU A 181 6.00 6.46 0.01
C GLU A 181 4.77 6.09 0.84
N THR A 182 3.71 6.92 0.75
CA THR A 182 2.45 6.64 1.45
C THR A 182 1.85 5.32 0.98
N SER A 183 1.83 5.07 -0.33
CA SER A 183 1.29 3.83 -0.88
C SER A 183 2.12 2.61 -0.47
N ASN A 184 3.46 2.71 -0.49
CA ASN A 184 4.33 1.62 -0.06
C ASN A 184 4.12 1.26 1.40
N LYS A 185 4.04 2.25 2.29
CA LYS A 185 3.74 2.00 3.71
C LYS A 185 2.42 1.24 3.88
N GLN A 186 1.37 1.69 3.19
CA GLN A 186 0.06 1.03 3.24
C GLN A 186 0.08 -0.39 2.65
N ILE A 187 0.84 -0.60 1.57
CA ILE A 187 1.05 -1.93 0.96
C ILE A 187 1.70 -2.87 1.97
N THR A 188 2.82 -2.47 2.57
CA THR A 188 3.55 -3.29 3.55
C THR A 188 2.70 -3.61 4.77
N ASP A 189 1.97 -2.63 5.31
CA ASP A 189 1.07 -2.84 6.45
C ASP A 189 -0.06 -3.82 6.13
N LEU A 190 -0.64 -3.73 4.93
CA LEU A 190 -1.71 -4.63 4.48
C LEU A 190 -1.18 -6.05 4.20
N GLU A 191 -0.01 -6.18 3.57
CA GLU A 191 0.63 -7.48 3.33
C GLU A 191 0.92 -8.21 4.65
N LYS A 192 1.42 -7.48 5.66
CA LYS A 192 1.62 -8.03 7.00
C LYS A 192 0.29 -8.52 7.61
N LYS A 193 -0.77 -7.70 7.57
CA LYS A 193 -2.09 -8.10 8.09
C LYS A 193 -2.68 -9.30 7.35
N ILE A 194 -2.50 -9.39 6.04
CA ILE A 194 -2.97 -10.54 5.24
C ILE A 194 -2.20 -11.82 5.64
N ASN A 195 -0.88 -11.72 5.84
CA ASN A 195 -0.08 -12.86 6.31
C ASN A 195 -0.52 -13.32 7.70
N GLU A 196 -0.76 -12.39 8.63
CA GLU A 196 -1.28 -12.71 9.97
C GLU A 196 -2.66 -13.41 9.91
N LEU A 197 -3.53 -12.99 8.99
CA LEU A 197 -4.82 -13.66 8.75
C LEU A 197 -4.66 -15.05 8.11
N ASN A 198 -3.70 -15.25 7.21
CA ASN A 198 -3.41 -16.56 6.61
C ASN A 198 -2.92 -17.57 7.65
N GLU A 199 -2.00 -17.15 8.53
CA GLU A 199 -1.55 -17.97 9.66
C GLU A 199 -2.72 -18.32 10.59
N THR A 200 -3.60 -17.34 10.85
CA THR A 200 -4.78 -17.54 11.68
C THR A 200 -5.76 -18.52 11.03
N GLU A 201 -6.00 -18.42 9.71
CA GLU A 201 -6.86 -19.37 8.99
C GLU A 201 -6.28 -20.78 9.06
N ASN A 202 -4.97 -20.95 8.87
CA ASN A 202 -4.31 -22.25 8.95
C ASN A 202 -4.43 -22.86 10.36
N ALA A 203 -4.23 -22.05 11.40
CA ALA A 203 -4.43 -22.49 12.78
C ALA A 203 -5.87 -22.93 13.04
N LEU A 204 -6.86 -22.15 12.58
CA LEU A 204 -8.28 -22.49 12.74
C LEU A 204 -8.66 -23.78 11.98
N LYS A 205 -8.09 -24.02 10.78
CA LYS A 205 -8.29 -25.27 10.04
C LYS A 205 -7.77 -26.48 10.80
N GLU A 206 -6.56 -26.39 11.35
CA GLU A 206 -5.97 -27.46 12.16
C GLU A 206 -6.81 -27.76 13.41
N LEU A 207 -7.28 -26.71 14.10
CA LEU A 207 -8.20 -26.88 15.23
C LEU A 207 -9.54 -27.50 14.79
N GLN A 208 -10.01 -27.21 13.57
CA GLN A 208 -11.26 -27.75 13.06
C GLN A 208 -11.16 -29.24 12.75
N VAL A 209 -10.01 -29.68 12.24
CA VAL A 209 -9.70 -31.11 12.08
C VAL A 209 -9.71 -31.78 13.46
N TRP A 210 -9.01 -31.20 14.43
CA TRP A 210 -8.98 -31.73 15.80
C TRP A 210 -10.35 -31.77 16.48
N ALA A 211 -11.21 -30.76 16.26
CA ALA A 211 -12.57 -30.71 16.82
C ALA A 211 -13.51 -31.80 16.28
N LYS A 212 -13.15 -32.46 15.16
CA LYS A 212 -13.94 -33.52 14.52
C LYS A 212 -13.48 -34.94 14.91
N GLU A 213 -12.37 -35.07 15.65
CA GLU A 213 -11.80 -36.36 16.12
C GLU A 213 -12.39 -36.88 17.44
#